data_AF-A0A1D2JKR3-F1
#
_entry.id   AF-A0A1D2JKR3-F1
#
_cell.length_a   1.000
_cell.length_b   1.000
_cell.length_c   1.000
_cell.angle_alpha   90.00
_cell.angle_beta   90.00
_cell.angle_gamma   90.00
#
_symmetry.space_group_name_H-M   'P 1'
#
loop_
_entity.id
_entity.type
_entity.pdbx_description
1 polymer ?
#
loop_
_entity_poly.entity_id
_entity_poly.type
_entity_poly.pdbx_seq_one_letter_code
_entity_poly.pdbx_strand_id
1 'polypeptide(L)'
;MYAARAAKPKLSLSIAATTTSNTSRPVLSLKSPVAMSMPRTPLSPSPLSPTARNTKLNQRGFSSMSQQPTLAYANPTSSRGILKKSNSSSCSGASSKRIQFNVEPTVHCVTPIENTDDYYGGYVKMTRDERRWMLLLQFCNSFLSVCPSPLDPRTDDTSVAIIEKHGVSSPSRSSILFLENITADSRKYQGIHPAVALDSHQANSAKLVNKALAHLPLAQFPSANDVGRVICLPSSATDGITPHLRRKPDFISVTRGPGMRSNLSVGLDTAKGLSVAWQVPIVGVHHMQAHLLTPRLAASLQQQQRQSSENSSAFRNSPSFPFMSILVSGGHTLLVHSKSIMDHEILASTSDSAIGDALDKTARMLLPQSFLEKSTTTMYGKMLEEFAFPNGPSDYADYRPPATRGEELVKLKSERWGWSFGMPFAENRRMEFSFSGVTTRARDIYLNRRKQWEAAGNSGEGFMSNDERIEFARAFMTVCFGHLASRTIIALQELRRQQQQQQQQQQQQERENQSPPAEDIQSLIISGGVGANQFLKKLFRSYLDIRGFPHVDVIAPPPYLCTDNAAMIGWAGIEMFEAGWRSDLRCRPLRKWTLDARAGDGGILGPDDWLNISSLAEKP
;
A
#
# COMPACT_ATOMS: atom_id res chain seq x y z
N MET A 1 -52.02 -39.86 -8.61
CA MET A 1 -52.58 -38.90 -7.62
C MET A 1 -51.44 -38.07 -7.04
N TYR A 2 -51.78 -36.91 -6.46
CA TYR A 2 -50.98 -36.13 -5.49
C TYR A 2 -50.47 -37.03 -4.32
N ALA A 3 -49.43 -36.73 -3.54
CA ALA A 3 -48.32 -35.76 -3.57
C ALA A 3 -47.26 -36.26 -2.53
N ALA A 4 -46.20 -35.57 -2.08
CA ALA A 4 -45.74 -34.17 -2.19
C ALA A 4 -44.19 -34.08 -2.08
N ARG A 5 -43.65 -32.88 -1.76
CA ARG A 5 -42.22 -32.66 -1.45
C ARG A 5 -42.01 -32.47 0.06
N ALA A 6 -40.92 -33.02 0.60
CA ALA A 6 -40.50 -32.76 1.98
C ALA A 6 -39.91 -31.34 2.13
N ALA A 7 -40.23 -30.66 3.24
CA ALA A 7 -39.76 -29.30 3.54
C ALA A 7 -38.58 -29.30 4.53
N LYS A 8 -37.75 -28.25 4.48
CA LYS A 8 -36.71 -27.96 5.49
C LYS A 8 -37.34 -27.28 6.71
N PRO A 9 -36.85 -27.61 7.92
CA PRO A 9 -36.38 -26.58 8.86
C PRO A 9 -34.86 -26.73 9.06
N LYS A 10 -34.07 -25.70 8.76
CA LYS A 10 -33.62 -24.69 9.73
C LYS A 10 -32.79 -25.28 10.89
N LEU A 11 -31.49 -25.42 10.65
CA LEU A 11 -30.49 -25.41 11.72
C LEU A 11 -30.54 -24.05 12.44
N SER A 12 -30.44 -24.07 13.76
CA SER A 12 -30.23 -22.90 14.61
C SER A 12 -29.25 -23.26 15.71
N LEU A 13 -28.14 -22.53 15.79
CA LEU A 13 -27.43 -22.33 17.06
C LEU A 13 -26.74 -20.98 17.03
N SER A 14 -27.34 -20.00 17.69
CA SER A 14 -26.66 -18.75 18.03
C SER A 14 -25.73 -18.98 19.21
N ILE A 15 -24.52 -18.42 19.16
CA ILE A 15 -23.84 -17.94 20.37
C ILE A 15 -23.46 -16.48 20.09
N ALA A 16 -24.16 -15.57 20.76
CA ALA A 16 -23.77 -14.18 20.87
C ALA A 16 -22.87 -14.00 22.11
N ALA A 17 -22.04 -12.96 22.12
CA ALA A 17 -21.21 -12.62 23.26
C ALA A 17 -21.51 -11.20 23.74
N THR A 18 -22.07 -11.06 24.95
CA THR A 18 -22.11 -9.77 25.65
C THR A 18 -22.14 -9.90 27.18
N THR A 19 -21.40 -8.98 27.77
CA THR A 19 -21.15 -8.61 29.17
C THR A 19 -22.39 -8.31 30.06
N THR A 20 -22.29 -8.64 31.36
CA THR A 20 -22.79 -7.89 32.56
C THR A 20 -24.33 -7.68 32.74
N SER A 21 -24.94 -7.58 33.93
CA SER A 21 -24.52 -7.44 35.35
C SER A 21 -25.65 -7.85 36.33
N ASN A 22 -25.36 -8.00 37.64
CA ASN A 22 -26.26 -7.82 38.83
C ASN A 22 -27.56 -8.67 38.94
N THR A 23 -28.14 -9.02 40.12
CA THR A 23 -27.85 -8.86 41.57
C THR A 23 -28.40 -10.06 42.36
N SER A 24 -27.77 -10.47 43.49
CA SER A 24 -28.46 -10.85 44.76
C SER A 24 -27.48 -11.36 45.84
N ARG A 25 -27.95 -11.41 47.10
CA ARG A 25 -27.32 -11.95 48.34
C ARG A 25 -28.24 -13.08 48.89
N PRO A 26 -27.87 -13.92 49.89
CA PRO A 26 -26.96 -13.63 51.02
C PRO A 26 -26.04 -14.79 51.50
N VAL A 27 -25.33 -14.58 52.64
CA VAL A 27 -24.79 -15.61 53.60
C VAL A 27 -23.69 -16.55 53.02
N LEU A 28 -22.46 -16.66 53.54
CA LEU A 28 -21.66 -16.12 54.67
C LEU A 28 -20.15 -16.21 54.25
N SER A 29 -19.06 -15.80 54.95
CA SER A 29 -18.79 -15.31 56.32
C SER A 29 -17.50 -14.43 56.40
N LEU A 30 -17.11 -14.07 57.63
CA LEU A 30 -15.76 -13.82 58.20
C LEU A 30 -14.51 -13.97 57.27
N LYS A 31 -13.52 -13.07 57.19
CA LYS A 31 -12.96 -12.05 58.12
C LYS A 31 -12.21 -10.90 57.39
N SER A 32 -11.69 -9.91 58.14
CA SER A 32 -10.97 -8.68 57.71
C SER A 32 -10.11 -8.16 58.91
N PRO A 33 -9.27 -7.08 58.88
CA PRO A 33 -8.75 -6.20 57.79
C PRO A 33 -7.20 -6.05 57.77
N VAL A 34 -6.61 -5.09 57.01
CA VAL A 34 -5.69 -3.99 57.49
C VAL A 34 -4.86 -3.28 56.38
N ALA A 35 -4.93 -1.93 56.40
CA ALA A 35 -3.97 -0.87 56.00
C ALA A 35 -3.24 -0.74 54.61
N MET A 36 -3.53 0.41 53.97
CA MET A 36 -2.59 1.49 53.54
C MET A 36 -1.70 1.44 52.27
N SER A 37 -1.60 2.66 51.71
CA SER A 37 -0.54 3.32 50.91
C SER A 37 -0.37 3.12 49.38
N MET A 38 -0.23 4.29 48.74
CA MET A 38 0.37 4.63 47.44
C MET A 38 1.52 5.66 47.77
N PRO A 39 2.34 6.24 46.84
CA PRO A 39 2.35 6.16 45.38
C PRO A 39 3.76 6.08 44.68
N ARG A 40 3.77 6.20 43.34
CA ARG A 40 4.80 6.80 42.45
C ARG A 40 6.07 6.02 42.03
N THR A 41 6.58 6.45 40.87
CA THR A 41 7.75 5.98 40.12
C THR A 41 8.84 7.07 40.03
N PRO A 42 10.10 6.71 39.69
CA PRO A 42 11.13 7.65 39.22
C PRO A 42 11.47 7.48 37.72
N LEU A 43 12.18 8.48 37.17
CA LEU A 43 12.53 8.65 35.75
C LEU A 43 13.89 8.06 35.34
N SER A 44 14.13 7.97 34.03
CA SER A 44 15.44 7.74 33.41
C SER A 44 16.21 9.04 33.10
N PRO A 45 17.55 9.06 33.21
CA PRO A 45 18.40 10.07 32.57
C PRO A 45 18.90 9.63 31.18
N SER A 46 19.32 10.59 30.36
CA SER A 46 19.89 10.39 29.01
C SER A 46 21.34 10.97 28.93
N PRO A 47 22.03 11.13 27.79
CA PRO A 47 23.38 10.57 27.64
C PRO A 47 24.51 11.61 27.44
N LEU A 48 25.77 11.15 27.48
CA LEU A 48 26.93 11.83 26.89
C LEU A 48 28.08 10.82 26.63
N SER A 49 29.07 11.23 25.83
CA SER A 49 30.28 10.48 25.41
C SER A 49 31.48 11.47 25.33
N PRO A 50 32.69 11.12 24.83
CA PRO A 50 33.30 9.82 24.49
C PRO A 50 34.71 9.64 25.13
N THR A 51 35.51 8.64 24.67
CA THR A 51 36.98 8.71 24.40
C THR A 51 37.87 7.56 24.94
N ALA A 52 38.70 7.02 24.02
CA ALA A 52 40.01 6.34 24.18
C ALA A 52 40.22 4.97 24.92
N ARG A 53 40.77 4.04 24.11
CA ARG A 53 41.95 3.16 24.34
C ARG A 53 41.95 2.04 25.42
N ASN A 54 41.98 0.81 24.90
CA ASN A 54 42.94 -0.28 25.23
C ASN A 54 43.80 -0.18 26.51
N THR A 55 43.71 -1.22 27.34
CA THR A 55 44.87 -2.08 27.66
C THR A 55 44.43 -3.50 28.05
N LYS A 56 45.32 -4.48 27.90
CA LYS A 56 45.08 -5.87 28.34
C LYS A 56 45.29 -5.98 29.85
N LEU A 57 44.30 -6.49 30.59
CA LEU A 57 44.50 -7.10 31.91
C LEU A 57 43.47 -8.21 32.16
N ASN A 58 43.75 -9.09 33.11
CA ASN A 58 42.85 -10.14 33.63
C ASN A 58 42.44 -11.25 32.64
N GLN A 59 43.44 -11.97 32.09
CA GLN A 59 43.27 -13.41 31.86
C GLN A 59 43.45 -14.14 33.19
N ARG A 60 42.51 -15.03 33.58
CA ARG A 60 42.63 -16.11 34.60
C ARG A 60 43.05 -15.63 36.02
N GLY A 61 42.37 -15.93 37.12
CA GLY A 61 41.17 -16.73 37.39
C GLY A 61 41.20 -17.18 38.86
N PHE A 62 40.05 -17.42 39.48
CA PHE A 62 39.69 -18.69 40.16
C PHE A 62 38.27 -18.58 40.74
N SER A 63 37.62 -19.73 40.97
CA SER A 63 36.20 -19.84 41.29
C SER A 63 35.89 -19.74 42.78
N SER A 64 34.70 -19.25 43.11
CA SER A 64 33.93 -19.69 44.29
C SER A 64 32.49 -19.95 43.86
N MET A 65 31.80 -20.90 44.50
CA MET A 65 30.51 -21.39 44.02
C MET A 65 29.31 -20.63 44.60
N SER A 66 28.34 -20.36 43.75
CA SER A 66 26.92 -20.48 44.09
C SER A 66 26.20 -21.15 42.91
N GLN A 67 25.22 -22.01 43.20
CA GLN A 67 24.55 -22.82 42.18
C GLN A 67 23.54 -21.97 41.41
N GLN A 68 23.68 -21.85 40.08
CA GLN A 68 22.56 -21.46 39.24
C GLN A 68 21.64 -22.67 39.02
N PRO A 69 20.32 -22.55 39.20
CA PRO A 69 19.39 -23.63 38.91
C PRO A 69 19.34 -23.86 37.40
N THR A 70 19.69 -25.06 36.95
CA THR A 70 19.46 -25.50 35.58
C THR A 70 17.97 -25.61 35.32
N LEU A 71 17.38 -24.56 34.73
CA LEU A 71 16.03 -24.58 34.19
C LEU A 71 15.98 -25.51 32.97
N ALA A 72 15.87 -26.81 33.24
CA ALA A 72 15.58 -27.81 32.23
C ALA A 72 14.24 -27.47 31.57
N TYR A 73 14.24 -27.25 30.25
CA TYR A 73 13.02 -27.03 29.49
C TYR A 73 12.27 -28.37 29.33
N ALA A 74 11.54 -28.74 30.38
CA ALA A 74 10.62 -29.87 30.34
C ALA A 74 9.41 -29.48 29.48
N ASN A 75 9.42 -29.93 28.22
CA ASN A 75 8.35 -29.65 27.26
C ASN A 75 6.99 -30.18 27.80
N PRO A 76 6.02 -29.30 28.15
CA PRO A 76 4.81 -29.70 28.85
C PRO A 76 3.70 -30.19 27.90
N THR A 77 4.06 -30.64 26.69
CA THR A 77 3.13 -31.29 25.74
C THR A 77 2.70 -32.66 26.24
N SER A 78 1.83 -32.68 27.25
CA SER A 78 1.01 -33.86 27.56
C SER A 78 0.06 -34.12 26.39
N SER A 79 0.50 -34.97 25.46
CA SER A 79 -0.25 -35.38 24.27
C SER A 79 -1.46 -36.23 24.66
N ARG A 80 -2.52 -35.59 25.14
CA ARG A 80 -3.82 -36.21 25.45
C ARG A 80 -4.53 -36.64 24.17
N GLY A 81 -4.02 -37.69 23.54
CA GLY A 81 -4.68 -38.37 22.43
C GLY A 81 -6.08 -38.82 22.85
N ILE A 82 -7.10 -38.28 22.18
CA ILE A 82 -8.50 -38.65 22.43
C ILE A 82 -8.78 -39.99 21.75
N LEU A 83 -8.31 -41.09 22.35
CA LEU A 83 -8.69 -42.46 22.04
C LEU A 83 -8.27 -43.39 23.19
N LYS A 84 -9.19 -43.66 24.11
CA LYS A 84 -8.95 -44.63 25.20
C LYS A 84 -9.01 -46.05 24.62
N LYS A 85 -7.94 -46.82 24.81
CA LYS A 85 -7.78 -48.18 24.30
C LYS A 85 -8.88 -49.11 24.84
N SER A 86 -9.57 -49.84 23.98
CA SER A 86 -10.51 -50.90 24.36
C SER A 86 -9.83 -52.27 24.22
N ASN A 87 -9.54 -52.94 25.34
CA ASN A 87 -9.24 -54.37 25.33
C ASN A 87 -10.56 -55.15 25.29
N SER A 88 -10.63 -56.16 24.41
CA SER A 88 -11.82 -57.00 24.22
C SER A 88 -11.75 -58.30 25.05
N SER A 89 -12.24 -58.27 26.29
CA SER A 89 -12.82 -59.46 26.95
C SER A 89 -13.45 -59.12 28.31
N SER A 90 -14.63 -59.69 28.58
CA SER A 90 -15.40 -59.69 29.84
C SER A 90 -16.08 -58.38 30.29
N CYS A 91 -17.32 -58.56 30.76
CA CYS A 91 -18.23 -57.73 31.57
C CYS A 91 -18.35 -56.19 31.40
N SER A 92 -19.61 -55.77 31.17
CA SER A 92 -20.29 -54.55 31.65
C SER A 92 -19.76 -53.14 31.26
N GLY A 93 -20.52 -52.47 30.38
CA GLY A 93 -20.81 -51.03 30.54
C GLY A 93 -20.43 -50.08 29.39
N ALA A 94 -21.41 -49.29 28.95
CA ALA A 94 -21.32 -48.05 28.13
C ALA A 94 -20.67 -48.12 26.73
N SER A 95 -21.41 -47.67 25.71
CA SER A 95 -20.94 -47.56 24.33
C SER A 95 -20.14 -46.27 24.08
N SER A 96 -19.06 -46.36 23.30
CA SER A 96 -18.35 -45.20 22.75
C SER A 96 -18.78 -44.96 21.30
N LYS A 97 -19.36 -43.79 21.01
CA LYS A 97 -19.73 -43.39 19.65
C LYS A 97 -18.50 -42.78 18.97
N ARG A 98 -17.99 -43.41 17.90
CA ARG A 98 -16.91 -42.89 17.06
C ARG A 98 -17.46 -42.44 15.71
N ILE A 99 -17.01 -41.29 15.21
CA ILE A 99 -17.31 -40.86 13.84
C ILE A 99 -16.55 -41.78 12.87
N GLN A 100 -17.27 -42.42 11.97
CA GLN A 100 -16.70 -43.11 10.81
C GLN A 100 -16.71 -42.15 9.62
N PHE A 101 -15.62 -42.14 8.85
CA PHE A 101 -15.58 -41.55 7.51
C PHE A 101 -15.80 -42.67 6.49
N ASN A 102 -16.63 -42.44 5.47
CA ASN A 102 -16.94 -43.45 4.45
C ASN A 102 -15.79 -43.76 3.49
N VAL A 103 -14.71 -42.98 3.54
CA VAL A 103 -13.47 -43.15 2.77
C VAL A 103 -12.32 -42.83 3.71
N GLU A 104 -11.18 -43.53 3.55
CA GLU A 104 -9.96 -43.30 4.32
C GLU A 104 -9.37 -41.90 3.98
N PRO A 105 -9.26 -40.98 4.96
CA PRO A 105 -8.81 -39.62 4.67
C PRO A 105 -7.29 -39.53 4.62
N THR A 106 -6.72 -39.32 3.43
CA THR A 106 -5.28 -39.11 3.24
C THR A 106 -4.85 -37.75 3.82
N VAL A 107 -4.44 -37.73 5.09
CA VAL A 107 -3.97 -36.51 5.76
C VAL A 107 -2.51 -36.23 5.42
N HIS A 108 -2.26 -35.37 4.44
CA HIS A 108 -0.93 -34.84 4.14
C HIS A 108 -0.53 -33.78 5.19
N CYS A 109 0.02 -34.23 6.32
CA CYS A 109 0.63 -33.35 7.32
C CYS A 109 1.91 -32.69 6.76
N VAL A 110 1.87 -31.38 6.50
CA VAL A 110 3.07 -30.57 6.31
C VAL A 110 3.58 -30.10 7.66
N THR A 111 4.23 -31.01 8.39
CA THR A 111 5.08 -30.65 9.54
C THR A 111 6.43 -30.11 9.06
N PRO A 112 7.13 -29.27 9.85
CA PRO A 112 8.54 -29.00 9.59
C PRO A 112 9.32 -30.33 9.63
N ILE A 113 10.19 -30.56 8.66
CA ILE A 113 10.93 -31.82 8.54
C ILE A 113 12.15 -31.77 9.46
N GLU A 114 12.12 -32.55 10.54
CA GLU A 114 13.30 -32.93 11.30
C GLU A 114 13.99 -34.12 10.59
N ASN A 115 14.84 -33.82 9.61
CA ASN A 115 15.80 -34.78 9.06
C ASN A 115 17.03 -34.02 8.54
N THR A 116 18.24 -34.45 8.88
CA THR A 116 19.47 -33.66 8.70
C THR A 116 20.30 -34.01 7.46
N ASP A 117 20.05 -35.16 6.83
CA ASP A 117 21.11 -35.83 6.06
C ASP A 117 20.93 -35.80 4.52
N ASP A 118 19.74 -35.46 4.00
CA ASP A 118 19.43 -35.42 2.55
C ASP A 118 19.92 -34.13 1.84
N TYR A 119 21.13 -33.65 2.16
CA TYR A 119 21.61 -32.31 1.77
C TYR A 119 22.05 -32.15 0.30
N TYR A 120 22.14 -33.23 -0.50
CA TYR A 120 22.62 -33.18 -1.90
C TYR A 120 21.72 -33.93 -2.91
N GLY A 121 20.47 -33.48 -3.03
CA GLY A 121 19.61 -33.83 -4.18
C GLY A 121 20.13 -33.21 -5.49
N GLY A 122 20.30 -34.03 -6.53
CA GLY A 122 20.93 -33.62 -7.80
C GLY A 122 20.13 -32.58 -8.61
N TYR A 123 20.86 -31.67 -9.29
CA TYR A 123 20.29 -30.56 -10.06
C TYR A 123 19.58 -31.03 -11.34
N VAL A 124 18.26 -31.20 -11.29
CA VAL A 124 17.44 -31.55 -12.47
C VAL A 124 17.37 -30.36 -13.43
N LYS A 125 17.95 -30.50 -14.62
CA LYS A 125 17.75 -29.53 -15.72
C LYS A 125 16.28 -29.54 -16.15
N MET A 126 15.64 -28.37 -16.18
CA MET A 126 14.33 -28.19 -16.80
C MET A 126 14.31 -28.76 -18.22
N THR A 127 13.24 -29.50 -18.51
CA THR A 127 13.00 -30.24 -19.74
C THR A 127 12.84 -29.30 -20.94
N ARG A 128 12.97 -29.87 -22.14
CA ARG A 128 12.84 -29.12 -23.40
C ARG A 128 11.42 -28.60 -23.61
N ASP A 129 10.41 -29.29 -23.09
CA ASP A 129 9.02 -28.87 -23.18
C ASP A 129 8.66 -27.80 -22.13
N GLU A 130 9.27 -27.79 -20.95
CA GLU A 130 9.14 -26.66 -19.99
C GLU A 130 9.52 -25.31 -20.61
N ARG A 131 10.60 -25.27 -21.42
CA ARG A 131 10.98 -24.08 -22.20
C ARG A 131 9.98 -23.73 -23.30
N ARG A 132 9.24 -24.71 -23.81
CA ARG A 132 8.33 -24.56 -24.95
C ARG A 132 7.04 -23.82 -24.58
N TRP A 133 6.63 -23.87 -23.31
CA TRP A 133 5.49 -23.10 -22.78
C TRP A 133 5.70 -21.58 -22.82
N MET A 134 6.93 -21.07 -22.99
CA MET A 134 7.22 -19.64 -23.08
C MET A 134 6.75 -18.98 -24.40
N LEU A 135 6.50 -19.76 -25.45
CA LEU A 135 6.29 -19.25 -26.82
C LEU A 135 4.83 -19.24 -27.32
N LEU A 136 3.87 -19.71 -26.50
CA LEU A 136 2.44 -19.73 -26.85
C LEU A 136 1.63 -18.76 -25.96
N LEU A 137 2.05 -17.49 -25.97
CA LEU A 137 1.30 -16.36 -25.41
C LEU A 137 0.17 -15.93 -26.35
N GLN A 138 -0.90 -16.72 -26.42
CA GLN A 138 -2.13 -16.35 -27.11
C GLN A 138 -3.38 -16.66 -26.26
N PHE A 139 -4.27 -15.64 -26.22
CA PHE A 139 -5.62 -15.60 -25.62
C PHE A 139 -5.77 -15.47 -24.09
N CYS A 140 -6.13 -14.23 -23.70
CA CYS A 140 -6.64 -13.79 -22.39
C CYS A 140 -5.73 -14.06 -21.19
N ASN A 141 -4.99 -13.04 -20.75
CA ASN A 141 -4.07 -13.17 -19.63
C ASN A 141 -4.74 -12.60 -18.36
N SER A 142 -4.98 -13.43 -17.34
CA SER A 142 -5.62 -13.04 -16.07
C SER A 142 -4.67 -13.12 -14.89
N PHE A 143 -4.78 -12.17 -13.96
CA PHE A 143 -3.77 -11.96 -12.92
C PHE A 143 -4.45 -11.72 -11.57
N LEU A 144 -4.03 -12.42 -10.52
CA LEU A 144 -4.47 -12.15 -9.15
C LEU A 144 -3.42 -11.27 -8.45
N SER A 145 -3.86 -10.18 -7.86
CA SER A 145 -3.04 -9.25 -7.09
C SER A 145 -3.49 -9.23 -5.64
N VAL A 146 -2.55 -9.42 -4.72
CA VAL A 146 -2.80 -9.35 -3.27
C VAL A 146 -2.00 -8.18 -2.69
N CYS A 147 -2.68 -7.21 -2.10
CA CYS A 147 -2.06 -6.03 -1.52
C CYS A 147 -2.59 -5.78 -0.09
N PRO A 148 -1.89 -6.25 0.95
CA PRO A 148 -1.89 -5.54 2.21
C PRO A 148 -1.09 -4.26 1.95
N SER A 149 -1.77 -3.11 1.87
CA SER A 149 -1.02 -1.86 1.69
C SER A 149 -0.21 -1.60 2.97
N PRO A 150 1.13 -1.41 2.91
CA PRO A 150 1.95 -1.48 4.12
C PRO A 150 2.85 -0.26 4.36
N LEU A 151 2.68 0.84 3.62
CA LEU A 151 3.73 1.84 3.45
C LEU A 151 3.70 2.96 4.50
N ASP A 152 4.70 2.94 5.39
CA ASP A 152 4.75 3.71 6.64
C ASP A 152 3.62 3.24 7.61
N PRO A 153 3.45 3.74 8.86
CA PRO A 153 2.43 3.23 9.78
C PRO A 153 1.03 3.79 9.44
N ARG A 154 0.76 4.01 8.15
CA ARG A 154 -0.32 4.86 7.61
C ARG A 154 -1.03 4.25 6.40
N THR A 155 -1.10 2.93 6.36
CA THR A 155 -1.89 2.18 5.38
C THR A 155 -2.58 1.02 6.07
N ASP A 156 -3.90 0.98 5.98
CA ASP A 156 -4.79 0.02 6.64
C ASP A 156 -5.71 -0.73 5.67
N ASP A 157 -5.59 -0.46 4.38
CA ASP A 157 -6.31 -1.16 3.31
C ASP A 157 -5.74 -2.56 3.06
N THR A 158 -6.61 -3.56 3.21
CA THR A 158 -6.43 -4.90 2.65
C THR A 158 -7.13 -4.92 1.30
N SER A 159 -6.39 -5.06 0.20
CA SER A 159 -6.93 -5.01 -1.15
C SER A 159 -6.59 -6.28 -1.93
N VAL A 160 -7.54 -6.73 -2.75
CA VAL A 160 -7.35 -7.80 -3.74
C VAL A 160 -7.96 -7.35 -5.07
N ALA A 161 -7.27 -7.64 -6.16
CA ALA A 161 -7.74 -7.33 -7.51
C ALA A 161 -7.49 -8.49 -8.46
N ILE A 162 -8.35 -8.62 -9.48
CA ILE A 162 -8.08 -9.40 -10.68
C ILE A 162 -8.08 -8.44 -11.86
N ILE A 163 -6.94 -8.40 -12.56
CA ILE A 163 -6.79 -7.70 -13.84
C ILE A 163 -6.71 -8.74 -14.95
N GLU A 164 -7.26 -8.40 -16.10
CA GLU A 164 -7.03 -9.10 -17.35
C GLU A 164 -6.40 -8.14 -18.36
N LYS A 165 -5.41 -8.59 -19.14
CA LYS A 165 -4.81 -7.81 -20.23
C LYS A 165 -5.08 -8.48 -21.58
N HIS A 166 -5.54 -7.68 -22.52
CA HIS A 166 -6.11 -8.10 -23.81
C HIS A 166 -5.19 -7.72 -24.96
N GLY A 167 -4.45 -8.71 -25.47
CA GLY A 167 -3.58 -8.59 -26.65
C GLY A 167 -2.19 -8.03 -26.36
N VAL A 168 -1.27 -8.27 -27.31
CA VAL A 168 0.13 -7.80 -27.29
C VAL A 168 0.31 -6.52 -28.13
N SER A 169 -0.71 -6.14 -28.91
CA SER A 169 -0.68 -4.96 -29.78
C SER A 169 -0.73 -3.65 -28.99
N SER A 170 0.07 -2.68 -29.41
CA SER A 170 0.00 -1.31 -28.90
C SER A 170 -1.15 -0.52 -29.57
N PRO A 171 -1.97 0.23 -28.80
CA PRO A 171 -1.96 0.31 -27.36
C PRO A 171 -2.79 -0.84 -26.72
N SER A 172 -2.23 -1.45 -25.68
CA SER A 172 -2.83 -2.64 -25.05
C SER A 172 -4.04 -2.31 -24.17
N ARG A 173 -5.13 -3.07 -24.32
CA ARG A 173 -6.34 -2.94 -23.47
C ARG A 173 -6.22 -3.78 -22.21
N SER A 174 -6.89 -3.35 -21.14
CA SER A 174 -7.03 -4.13 -19.90
C SER A 174 -8.41 -3.96 -19.30
N SER A 175 -8.81 -4.94 -18.49
CA SER A 175 -10.07 -5.00 -17.73
C SER A 175 -9.75 -5.25 -16.25
N ILE A 176 -10.52 -4.64 -15.35
CA ILE A 176 -10.56 -5.06 -13.93
C ILE A 176 -11.76 -6.00 -13.77
N LEU A 177 -11.50 -7.28 -13.53
CA LEU A 177 -12.54 -8.30 -13.30
C LEU A 177 -13.02 -8.31 -11.83
N PHE A 178 -12.12 -7.92 -10.92
CA PHE A 178 -12.37 -7.76 -9.49
C PHE A 178 -11.47 -6.66 -8.93
N LEU A 179 -11.98 -5.82 -8.04
CA LEU A 179 -11.18 -4.94 -7.19
C LEU A 179 -12.00 -4.63 -5.94
N GLU A 180 -11.44 -4.91 -4.76
CA GLU A 180 -12.08 -4.63 -3.49
C GLU A 180 -11.05 -4.29 -2.41
N ASN A 181 -11.30 -3.23 -1.65
CA ASN A 181 -10.51 -2.77 -0.52
C ASN A 181 -11.32 -2.91 0.78
N ILE A 182 -10.67 -3.35 1.86
CA ILE A 182 -11.19 -3.33 3.22
C ILE A 182 -10.20 -2.58 4.11
N THR A 183 -10.54 -1.34 4.43
CA THR A 183 -9.83 -0.46 5.37
C THR A 183 -10.03 -0.94 6.80
N ALA A 184 -8.97 -0.97 7.62
CA ALA A 184 -9.09 -1.31 9.04
C ALA A 184 -9.69 -0.15 9.85
N ASP A 185 -10.63 -0.44 10.77
CA ASP A 185 -11.26 0.61 11.58
C ASP A 185 -10.32 1.17 12.67
N SER A 186 -9.50 2.13 12.26
CA SER A 186 -8.56 2.84 13.14
C SER A 186 -9.19 4.07 13.84
N ARG A 187 -10.51 4.31 13.72
CA ARG A 187 -11.16 5.57 14.19
C ARG A 187 -10.89 5.88 15.67
N LYS A 188 -10.83 4.85 16.52
CA LYS A 188 -10.47 4.95 17.96
C LYS A 188 -9.15 5.67 18.22
N TYR A 189 -8.20 5.59 17.28
CA TYR A 189 -6.85 6.14 17.39
C TYR A 189 -6.69 7.49 16.66
N GLN A 190 -7.76 8.03 16.04
CA GLN A 190 -7.79 9.29 15.26
C GLN A 190 -6.72 9.36 14.14
N GLY A 191 -6.28 8.19 13.68
CA GLY A 191 -5.17 7.95 12.78
C GLY A 191 -4.90 6.45 12.73
N ILE A 192 -4.10 6.00 11.76
CA ILE A 192 -3.91 4.57 11.48
C ILE A 192 -3.05 3.90 12.55
N HIS A 193 -3.45 2.70 12.98
CA HIS A 193 -2.77 1.96 14.05
C HIS A 193 -2.19 0.63 13.55
N PRO A 194 -0.85 0.43 13.54
CA PRO A 194 -0.18 -0.73 12.93
C PRO A 194 -0.73 -2.11 13.29
N ALA A 195 -1.08 -2.35 14.57
CA ALA A 195 -1.65 -3.62 15.00
C ALA A 195 -3.06 -3.85 14.44
N VAL A 196 -3.89 -2.80 14.34
CA VAL A 196 -5.27 -2.91 13.82
C VAL A 196 -5.25 -3.15 12.31
N ALA A 197 -4.30 -2.54 11.60
CA ALA A 197 -4.03 -2.84 10.20
C ALA A 197 -3.58 -4.32 10.02
N LEU A 198 -2.66 -4.81 10.86
CA LEU A 198 -2.20 -6.20 10.82
C LEU A 198 -3.35 -7.20 11.06
N ASP A 199 -4.13 -6.99 12.12
CA ASP A 199 -5.29 -7.82 12.46
C ASP A 199 -6.32 -7.83 11.32
N SER A 200 -6.57 -6.67 10.69
CA SER A 200 -7.44 -6.55 9.51
C SER A 200 -6.90 -7.32 8.32
N HIS A 201 -5.62 -7.17 7.96
CA HIS A 201 -5.02 -7.93 6.86
C HIS A 201 -5.14 -9.42 7.08
N GLN A 202 -4.82 -9.92 8.29
CA GLN A 202 -4.96 -11.34 8.63
C GLN A 202 -6.41 -11.82 8.54
N ALA A 203 -7.35 -11.04 9.09
CA ALA A 203 -8.77 -11.39 9.08
C ALA A 203 -9.41 -11.34 7.68
N ASN A 204 -8.88 -10.56 6.73
CA ASN A 204 -9.57 -10.23 5.48
C ASN A 204 -8.89 -10.72 4.20
N SER A 205 -7.56 -10.93 4.16
CA SER A 205 -6.84 -11.29 2.93
C SER A 205 -7.39 -12.58 2.28
N ALA A 206 -7.55 -13.65 3.07
CA ALA A 206 -8.09 -14.91 2.56
C ALA A 206 -9.57 -14.81 2.13
N LYS A 207 -10.38 -13.97 2.78
CA LYS A 207 -11.78 -13.74 2.41
C LYS A 207 -11.89 -13.02 1.07
N LEU A 208 -11.08 -11.97 0.87
CA LEU A 208 -11.01 -11.20 -0.37
C LEU A 208 -10.49 -12.04 -1.52
N VAL A 209 -9.44 -12.86 -1.31
CA VAL A 209 -8.99 -13.85 -2.30
C VAL A 209 -10.11 -14.82 -2.67
N ASN A 210 -10.79 -15.43 -1.70
CA ASN A 210 -11.87 -16.38 -1.95
C ASN A 210 -13.04 -15.75 -2.73
N LYS A 211 -13.39 -14.49 -2.43
CA LYS A 211 -14.39 -13.72 -3.18
C LYS A 211 -13.93 -13.42 -4.60
N ALA A 212 -12.66 -13.03 -4.78
CA ALA A 212 -12.07 -12.77 -6.08
C ALA A 212 -12.08 -14.00 -7.01
N LEU A 213 -11.91 -15.23 -6.51
CA LEU A 213 -11.89 -16.43 -7.35
C LEU A 213 -13.14 -16.56 -8.25
N ALA A 214 -14.31 -16.14 -7.75
CA ALA A 214 -15.57 -16.17 -8.50
C ALA A 214 -15.61 -15.22 -9.72
N HIS A 215 -14.64 -14.31 -9.82
CA HIS A 215 -14.50 -13.32 -10.90
C HIS A 215 -13.44 -13.68 -11.95
N LEU A 216 -12.66 -14.76 -11.76
CA LEU A 216 -11.76 -15.28 -12.79
C LEU A 216 -12.54 -15.65 -14.08
N PRO A 217 -11.95 -15.59 -15.28
CA PRO A 217 -12.65 -16.00 -16.50
C PRO A 217 -13.12 -17.46 -16.44
N LEU A 218 -14.25 -17.76 -17.08
CA LEU A 218 -14.72 -19.13 -17.25
C LEU A 218 -13.77 -19.89 -18.20
N ALA A 219 -13.47 -21.15 -17.86
CA ALA A 219 -12.72 -22.02 -18.75
C ALA A 219 -13.68 -22.61 -19.80
N GLN A 220 -13.50 -22.21 -21.06
CA GLN A 220 -14.21 -22.82 -22.20
C GLN A 220 -13.48 -24.11 -22.58
N PHE A 221 -14.23 -25.21 -22.76
CA PHE A 221 -13.79 -26.53 -23.24
C PHE A 221 -12.34 -26.90 -22.91
N PRO A 222 -12.03 -27.42 -21.70
CA PRO A 222 -10.66 -27.79 -21.36
C PRO A 222 -10.15 -28.85 -22.35
N SER A 223 -9.12 -28.50 -23.11
CA SER A 223 -8.36 -29.49 -23.86
C SER A 223 -7.62 -30.40 -22.87
N ALA A 224 -7.11 -31.54 -23.33
CA ALA A 224 -6.28 -32.41 -22.49
C ALA A 224 -5.05 -31.69 -21.90
N ASN A 225 -4.63 -30.57 -22.50
CA ASN A 225 -3.51 -29.75 -22.04
C ASN A 225 -3.91 -28.69 -20.98
N ASP A 226 -5.20 -28.39 -20.81
CA ASP A 226 -5.69 -27.31 -19.92
C ASP A 226 -6.06 -27.78 -18.51
N VAL A 227 -5.99 -29.08 -18.22
CA VAL A 227 -6.32 -29.65 -16.89
C VAL A 227 -5.48 -29.00 -15.78
N GLY A 228 -4.21 -28.67 -16.07
CA GLY A 228 -3.33 -27.94 -15.14
C GLY A 228 -3.65 -26.44 -15.00
N ARG A 229 -4.48 -25.86 -15.87
CA ARG A 229 -4.74 -24.41 -16.01
C ARG A 229 -6.08 -23.95 -15.44
N VAL A 230 -6.87 -24.85 -14.84
CA VAL A 230 -8.20 -24.54 -14.31
C VAL A 230 -8.28 -24.65 -12.78
N ILE A 231 -9.25 -23.95 -12.20
CA ILE A 231 -9.70 -24.06 -10.81
C ILE A 231 -11.16 -24.51 -10.85
N CYS A 232 -11.49 -25.58 -10.13
CA CYS A 232 -12.87 -25.98 -9.88
C CYS A 232 -13.38 -25.25 -8.63
N LEU A 233 -14.34 -24.34 -8.80
CA LEU A 233 -15.03 -23.72 -7.67
C LEU A 233 -16.28 -24.52 -7.28
N PRO A 234 -16.55 -24.72 -5.97
CA PRO A 234 -17.81 -25.29 -5.53
C PRO A 234 -18.95 -24.37 -5.96
N SER A 235 -20.04 -24.94 -6.51
CA SER A 235 -21.20 -24.14 -6.88
C SER A 235 -21.80 -23.45 -5.65
N SER A 236 -22.33 -22.25 -5.84
CA SER A 236 -23.18 -21.62 -4.84
C SER A 236 -24.38 -22.53 -4.56
N ALA A 237 -24.81 -22.63 -3.30
CA ALA A 237 -25.94 -23.48 -2.90
C ALA A 237 -27.30 -23.02 -3.47
N THR A 238 -27.32 -21.95 -4.26
CA THR A 238 -28.43 -21.46 -5.08
C THR A 238 -28.53 -22.15 -6.44
N ASP A 239 -27.40 -22.50 -7.06
CA ASP A 239 -27.32 -22.87 -8.47
C ASP A 239 -26.88 -24.33 -8.62
N GLY A 240 -27.83 -25.15 -9.09
CA GLY A 240 -27.71 -26.60 -9.03
C GLY A 240 -26.68 -27.20 -10.01
N ILE A 241 -25.87 -28.10 -9.46
CA ILE A 241 -25.28 -29.28 -10.14
C ILE A 241 -24.07 -29.01 -11.07
N THR A 242 -23.77 -27.79 -11.51
CA THR A 242 -22.57 -27.52 -12.34
C THR A 242 -21.42 -26.85 -11.57
N PRO A 243 -20.26 -27.49 -11.37
CA PRO A 243 -19.06 -26.81 -10.85
C PRO A 243 -18.52 -25.82 -11.89
N HIS A 244 -18.25 -24.58 -11.48
CA HIS A 244 -17.69 -23.58 -12.38
C HIS A 244 -16.18 -23.76 -12.53
N LEU A 245 -15.76 -24.32 -13.67
CA LEU A 245 -14.36 -24.30 -14.09
C LEU A 245 -13.96 -22.86 -14.48
N ARG A 246 -12.97 -22.33 -13.77
CA ARG A 246 -12.41 -20.99 -13.97
C ARG A 246 -10.95 -21.12 -14.41
N ARG A 247 -10.45 -20.21 -15.24
CA ARG A 247 -9.01 -20.16 -15.56
C ARG A 247 -8.21 -19.75 -14.32
N LYS A 248 -7.10 -20.42 -14.05
CA LYS A 248 -6.07 -19.94 -13.12
C LYS A 248 -5.51 -18.59 -13.62
N PRO A 249 -5.03 -17.71 -12.73
CA PRO A 249 -4.16 -16.62 -13.13
C PRO A 249 -2.85 -17.12 -13.76
N ASP A 250 -2.31 -16.39 -14.72
CA ASP A 250 -1.03 -16.72 -15.36
C ASP A 250 0.17 -16.39 -14.45
N PHE A 251 -0.01 -15.45 -13.51
CA PHE A 251 0.90 -15.19 -12.39
C PHE A 251 0.19 -14.47 -11.23
N ILE A 252 0.89 -14.33 -10.10
CA ILE A 252 0.42 -13.61 -8.92
C ILE A 252 1.33 -12.41 -8.62
N SER A 253 0.74 -11.24 -8.43
CA SER A 253 1.43 -10.02 -8.00
C SER A 253 1.17 -9.74 -6.51
N VAL A 254 2.19 -9.21 -5.83
CA VAL A 254 2.07 -8.86 -4.41
C VAL A 254 3.01 -7.73 -4.04
N THR A 255 2.56 -6.85 -3.13
CA THR A 255 3.42 -5.80 -2.57
C THR A 255 4.55 -6.44 -1.76
N ARG A 256 5.80 -6.30 -2.24
CA ARG A 256 7.00 -6.78 -1.53
C ARG A 256 7.62 -5.72 -0.60
N GLY A 257 7.41 -4.44 -0.92
CA GLY A 257 7.84 -3.31 -0.09
C GLY A 257 7.82 -1.98 -0.83
N PRO A 258 8.41 -0.91 -0.26
CA PRO A 258 8.78 -0.78 1.16
C PRO A 258 7.56 -0.95 2.11
N GLY A 259 7.75 -0.93 3.43
CA GLY A 259 6.61 -0.94 4.38
C GLY A 259 6.80 -1.69 5.71
N MET A 260 5.71 -1.86 6.46
CA MET A 260 5.70 -2.62 7.71
C MET A 260 5.82 -4.13 7.43
N ARG A 261 6.92 -4.76 7.88
CA ARG A 261 7.23 -6.17 7.60
C ARG A 261 6.11 -7.14 7.99
N SER A 262 5.47 -6.90 9.13
CA SER A 262 4.33 -7.69 9.61
C SER A 262 3.18 -7.73 8.61
N ASN A 263 2.81 -6.55 8.09
CA ASN A 263 1.68 -6.35 7.19
C ASN A 263 2.01 -6.88 5.80
N LEU A 264 3.23 -6.60 5.30
CA LEU A 264 3.79 -7.16 4.07
C LEU A 264 3.74 -8.70 4.07
N SER A 265 4.17 -9.35 5.17
CA SER A 265 4.22 -10.81 5.26
C SER A 265 2.86 -11.46 5.01
N VAL A 266 1.77 -10.92 5.58
CA VAL A 266 0.42 -11.49 5.40
C VAL A 266 0.07 -11.68 3.92
N GLY A 267 0.34 -10.68 3.08
CA GLY A 267 0.09 -10.76 1.64
C GLY A 267 1.12 -11.57 0.90
N LEU A 268 2.40 -11.39 1.21
CA LEU A 268 3.51 -12.08 0.56
C LEU A 268 3.44 -13.60 0.76
N ASP A 269 3.14 -14.03 1.98
CA ASP A 269 3.03 -15.44 2.34
C ASP A 269 1.70 -16.04 1.81
N THR A 270 0.61 -15.25 1.75
CA THR A 270 -0.61 -15.64 1.00
C THR A 270 -0.34 -15.84 -0.49
N ALA A 271 0.35 -14.89 -1.13
CA ALA A 271 0.67 -14.94 -2.55
C ALA A 271 1.63 -16.10 -2.90
N LYS A 272 2.60 -16.40 -2.03
CA LYS A 272 3.44 -17.60 -2.14
C LYS A 272 2.62 -18.89 -2.01
N GLY A 273 1.72 -18.96 -1.03
CA GLY A 273 0.84 -20.11 -0.85
C GLY A 273 0.01 -20.41 -2.09
N LEU A 274 -0.58 -19.37 -2.69
CA LEU A 274 -1.34 -19.48 -3.95
C LEU A 274 -0.44 -19.81 -5.16
N SER A 275 0.76 -19.22 -5.24
CA SER A 275 1.75 -19.47 -6.29
C SER A 275 2.19 -20.94 -6.32
N VAL A 276 2.50 -21.50 -5.15
CA VAL A 276 2.83 -22.92 -4.97
C VAL A 276 1.62 -23.82 -5.20
N ALA A 277 0.44 -23.47 -4.67
CA ALA A 277 -0.78 -24.29 -4.83
C ALA A 277 -1.28 -24.37 -6.28
N TRP A 278 -1.04 -23.35 -7.09
CA TRP A 278 -1.45 -23.32 -8.50
C TRP A 278 -0.33 -23.64 -9.49
N GLN A 279 0.93 -23.68 -9.05
CA GLN A 279 2.14 -23.78 -9.88
C GLN A 279 2.24 -22.62 -10.90
N VAL A 280 2.03 -21.39 -10.40
CA VAL A 280 2.09 -20.15 -11.19
C VAL A 280 3.15 -19.22 -10.59
N PRO A 281 3.93 -18.49 -11.40
CA PRO A 281 5.00 -17.63 -10.89
C PRO A 281 4.48 -16.44 -10.07
N ILE A 282 5.36 -15.85 -9.27
CA ILE A 282 5.09 -14.70 -8.40
C ILE A 282 5.93 -13.48 -8.82
N VAL A 283 5.39 -12.28 -8.64
CA VAL A 283 6.08 -11.00 -8.85
C VAL A 283 5.93 -10.13 -7.60
N GLY A 284 7.04 -9.91 -6.90
CA GLY A 284 7.12 -9.04 -5.73
C GLY A 284 7.32 -7.58 -6.14
N VAL A 285 6.24 -6.82 -6.17
CA VAL A 285 6.15 -5.45 -6.71
C VAL A 285 6.60 -4.41 -5.69
N HIS A 286 7.29 -3.36 -6.17
CA HIS A 286 7.58 -2.17 -5.38
C HIS A 286 6.35 -1.25 -5.35
N HIS A 287 5.80 -0.95 -4.17
CA HIS A 287 4.55 -0.20 -4.03
C HIS A 287 4.61 1.20 -4.67
N MET A 288 5.71 1.94 -4.46
CA MET A 288 5.85 3.28 -5.06
C MET A 288 5.93 3.23 -6.59
N GLN A 289 6.63 2.25 -7.17
CA GLN A 289 6.66 1.98 -8.61
C GLN A 289 5.23 1.77 -9.16
N ALA A 290 4.39 1.03 -8.41
CA ALA A 290 2.99 0.84 -8.78
C ALA A 290 2.20 2.15 -8.86
N HIS A 291 2.32 3.06 -7.88
CA HIS A 291 1.73 4.40 -7.94
C HIS A 291 2.17 5.21 -9.17
N LEU A 292 3.44 5.06 -9.62
CA LEU A 292 3.95 5.74 -10.81
C LEU A 292 3.42 5.15 -12.12
N LEU A 293 3.14 3.84 -12.15
CA LEU A 293 2.62 3.13 -13.33
C LEU A 293 1.07 3.14 -13.40
N THR A 294 0.36 3.49 -12.32
CA THR A 294 -1.11 3.63 -12.28
C THR A 294 -1.72 4.45 -13.43
N PRO A 295 -1.14 5.56 -13.92
CA PRO A 295 -1.69 6.28 -15.08
C PRO A 295 -1.70 5.47 -16.38
N ARG A 296 -0.78 4.50 -16.52
CA ARG A 296 -0.69 3.61 -17.69
C ARG A 296 -1.80 2.55 -17.65
N LEU A 297 -2.13 2.03 -16.46
CA LEU A 297 -3.37 1.26 -16.21
C LEU A 297 -4.61 2.10 -16.56
N ALA A 298 -4.69 3.34 -16.04
CA ALA A 298 -5.85 4.21 -16.26
C ALA A 298 -6.09 4.52 -17.75
N ALA A 299 -5.03 4.71 -18.53
CA ALA A 299 -5.12 4.86 -19.99
C ALA A 299 -5.55 3.56 -20.69
N SER A 300 -5.00 2.41 -20.28
CA SER A 300 -5.34 1.08 -20.82
C SER A 300 -6.82 0.70 -20.60
N LEU A 301 -7.38 1.03 -19.42
CA LEU A 301 -8.80 0.84 -19.10
C LEU A 301 -9.73 1.72 -19.94
N GLN A 302 -9.37 2.98 -20.17
CA GLN A 302 -10.19 3.91 -20.98
C GLN A 302 -10.25 3.50 -22.46
N GLN A 303 -9.25 2.78 -22.97
CA GLN A 303 -9.25 2.24 -24.34
C GLN A 303 -10.18 1.02 -24.53
N GLN A 304 -10.67 0.42 -23.45
CA GLN A 304 -11.82 -0.48 -23.48
C GLN A 304 -13.13 0.31 -23.60
N GLN A 305 -13.29 1.37 -22.80
CA GLN A 305 -14.51 2.19 -22.74
C GLN A 305 -14.78 3.00 -24.02
N ARG A 306 -13.74 3.40 -24.76
CA ARG A 306 -13.88 4.11 -26.05
C ARG A 306 -14.57 3.31 -27.17
N GLN A 307 -14.87 2.02 -26.98
CA GLN A 307 -15.70 1.27 -27.93
C GLN A 307 -17.22 1.54 -27.79
N SER A 308 -17.65 2.35 -26.82
CA SER A 308 -19.08 2.67 -26.61
C SER A 308 -19.41 4.16 -26.43
N SER A 309 -18.44 5.09 -26.44
CA SER A 309 -18.71 6.54 -26.52
C SER A 309 -17.49 7.35 -26.99
N GLU A 310 -17.71 8.36 -27.83
CA GLU A 310 -16.64 9.13 -28.48
C GLU A 310 -16.05 10.26 -27.60
N ASN A 311 -16.76 10.70 -26.56
CA ASN A 311 -16.45 11.93 -25.83
C ASN A 311 -15.69 11.72 -24.52
N SER A 312 -14.37 11.51 -24.60
CA SER A 312 -13.44 11.67 -23.44
C SER A 312 -11.99 11.93 -23.84
N SER A 313 -11.56 13.18 -23.67
CA SER A 313 -10.28 13.73 -24.16
C SER A 313 -9.09 13.69 -23.19
N ALA A 314 -9.32 13.47 -21.89
CA ALA A 314 -8.30 13.69 -20.84
C ALA A 314 -7.09 12.73 -20.86
N PHE A 315 -7.25 11.50 -21.36
CA PHE A 315 -6.16 10.53 -21.53
C PHE A 315 -6.06 10.15 -23.01
N ARG A 316 -5.58 11.06 -23.87
CA ARG A 316 -5.41 10.75 -25.30
C ARG A 316 -4.37 9.64 -25.50
N ASN A 317 -3.23 9.74 -24.84
CA ASN A 317 -2.16 8.74 -24.84
C ASN A 317 -1.89 8.20 -23.42
N SER A 318 -1.29 7.00 -23.33
CA SER A 318 -0.68 6.50 -22.10
C SER A 318 0.71 7.17 -21.94
N PRO A 319 1.12 7.62 -20.74
CA PRO A 319 2.40 8.33 -20.59
C PRO A 319 3.58 7.42 -20.96
N SER A 320 4.34 7.86 -21.97
CA SER A 320 5.62 7.31 -22.38
C SER A 320 6.72 7.72 -21.41
N PHE A 321 7.77 6.90 -21.32
CA PHE A 321 9.02 7.33 -20.70
C PHE A 321 9.82 8.20 -21.70
N PRO A 322 10.57 9.22 -21.25
CA PRO A 322 10.70 9.66 -19.86
C PRO A 322 9.52 10.53 -19.38
N PHE A 323 9.10 10.34 -18.13
CA PHE A 323 8.08 11.18 -17.48
C PHE A 323 8.51 11.65 -16.09
N MET A 324 7.96 12.76 -15.64
CA MET A 324 8.07 13.19 -14.24
C MET A 324 6.83 12.74 -13.46
N SER A 325 7.00 12.45 -12.18
CA SER A 325 5.91 12.10 -11.27
C SER A 325 6.08 12.78 -9.93
N ILE A 326 4.99 13.31 -9.41
CA ILE A 326 4.88 13.71 -8.01
C ILE A 326 3.92 12.74 -7.30
N LEU A 327 4.45 12.03 -6.30
CA LEU A 327 3.72 11.04 -5.52
C LEU A 327 3.45 11.62 -4.14
N VAL A 328 2.17 11.87 -3.86
CA VAL A 328 1.67 12.59 -2.68
C VAL A 328 0.56 11.80 -1.99
N SER A 329 0.88 11.24 -0.82
CA SER A 329 -0.03 10.42 0.00
C SER A 329 0.07 10.80 1.48
N GLY A 330 -0.66 10.09 2.35
CA GLY A 330 -0.55 10.26 3.81
C GLY A 330 0.84 9.91 4.37
N GLY A 331 1.57 9.01 3.71
CA GLY A 331 2.93 8.60 4.10
C GLY A 331 4.06 9.23 3.29
N HIS A 332 3.81 9.72 2.08
CA HIS A 332 4.87 10.08 1.12
C HIS A 332 4.69 11.44 0.44
N THR A 333 5.81 12.10 0.17
CA THR A 333 5.92 13.21 -0.78
C THR A 333 7.25 13.04 -1.50
N LEU A 334 7.20 12.55 -2.73
CA LEU A 334 8.37 12.38 -3.61
C LEU A 334 8.14 13.09 -4.94
N LEU A 335 9.23 13.63 -5.50
CA LEU A 335 9.33 14.03 -6.89
C LEU A 335 10.30 13.07 -7.58
N VAL A 336 9.85 12.40 -8.63
CA VAL A 336 10.55 11.32 -9.31
C VAL A 336 10.63 11.60 -10.81
N HIS A 337 11.79 11.36 -11.41
CA HIS A 337 11.98 11.28 -12.85
C HIS A 337 12.10 9.81 -13.25
N SER A 338 11.21 9.33 -14.10
CA SER A 338 11.17 7.93 -14.53
C SER A 338 11.63 7.82 -15.98
N LYS A 339 12.72 7.09 -16.20
CA LYS A 339 13.36 6.88 -17.51
C LYS A 339 12.98 5.53 -18.13
N SER A 340 12.59 4.56 -17.31
CA SER A 340 11.99 3.29 -17.72
C SER A 340 11.13 2.73 -16.59
N ILE A 341 10.60 1.51 -16.76
CA ILE A 341 9.96 0.75 -15.67
C ILE A 341 10.95 0.35 -14.55
N MET A 342 12.27 0.47 -14.77
CA MET A 342 13.32 0.06 -13.81
C MET A 342 14.16 1.23 -13.29
N ASP A 343 14.47 2.23 -14.13
CA ASP A 343 15.23 3.42 -13.75
C ASP A 343 14.30 4.57 -13.40
N HIS A 344 14.17 4.79 -12.09
CA HIS A 344 13.52 5.94 -11.49
C HIS A 344 14.53 6.70 -10.63
N GLU A 345 14.45 8.02 -10.63
CA GLU A 345 15.38 8.93 -9.95
C GLU A 345 14.61 9.86 -9.01
N ILE A 346 14.91 9.82 -7.70
CA ILE A 346 14.23 10.63 -6.69
C ILE A 346 14.88 12.02 -6.65
N LEU A 347 14.35 12.93 -7.45
CA LEU A 347 14.82 14.32 -7.52
C LEU A 347 14.57 15.12 -6.25
N ALA A 348 13.48 14.81 -5.52
CA ALA A 348 13.22 15.36 -4.19
C ALA A 348 12.38 14.41 -3.33
N SER A 349 12.60 14.45 -2.02
CA SER A 349 11.80 13.75 -1.01
C SER A 349 11.48 14.69 0.15
N THR A 350 10.51 14.32 1.00
CA THR A 350 10.27 15.06 2.25
C THR A 350 11.35 14.77 3.29
N SER A 351 11.85 15.84 3.92
CA SER A 351 12.77 15.79 5.05
C SER A 351 12.07 15.63 6.40
N ASP A 352 10.73 15.75 6.45
CA ASP A 352 9.95 15.67 7.69
C ASP A 352 8.69 14.79 7.60
N SER A 353 7.53 15.41 7.38
CA SER A 353 6.21 14.83 7.23
C SER A 353 5.82 14.78 5.76
N ALA A 354 4.92 13.87 5.39
CA ALA A 354 4.30 13.91 4.07
C ALA A 354 3.21 14.99 4.02
N ILE A 355 2.91 15.50 2.82
CA ILE A 355 1.88 16.52 2.65
C ILE A 355 0.49 16.03 3.07
N GLY A 356 0.15 14.75 2.88
CA GLY A 356 -1.13 14.19 3.36
C GLY A 356 -1.25 14.26 4.89
N ASP A 357 -0.18 13.94 5.61
CA ASP A 357 -0.11 14.07 7.07
C ASP A 357 -0.19 15.54 7.56
N ALA A 358 0.41 16.47 6.80
CA ALA A 358 0.31 17.91 7.06
C ALA A 358 -1.12 18.45 6.84
N LEU A 359 -1.80 18.00 5.79
CA LEU A 359 -3.20 18.29 5.51
C LEU A 359 -4.11 17.69 6.59
N ASP A 360 -3.96 16.40 6.89
CA ASP A 360 -4.74 15.67 7.91
C ASP A 360 -4.64 16.28 9.31
N LYS A 361 -3.42 16.68 9.72
CA LYS A 361 -3.18 17.35 11.01
C LYS A 361 -3.85 18.71 11.08
N THR A 362 -3.82 19.47 9.98
CA THR A 362 -4.49 20.77 9.88
C THR A 362 -6.01 20.59 9.83
N ALA A 363 -6.50 19.58 9.10
CA ALA A 363 -7.92 19.27 8.95
C ALA A 363 -8.59 18.87 10.27
N ARG A 364 -8.01 17.93 11.04
CA ARG A 364 -8.49 17.54 12.37
C ARG A 364 -8.51 18.69 13.40
N MET A 365 -7.80 19.77 13.12
CA MET A 365 -7.74 20.97 13.95
C MET A 365 -8.70 22.06 13.47
N LEU A 366 -8.80 22.27 12.15
CA LEU A 366 -9.46 23.43 11.55
C LEU A 366 -10.94 23.17 11.22
N LEU A 367 -11.31 21.93 10.90
CA LEU A 367 -12.69 21.56 10.58
C LEU A 367 -13.56 21.59 11.84
N PRO A 368 -14.77 22.18 11.82
CA PRO A 368 -15.71 22.13 12.95
C PRO A 368 -16.05 20.68 13.33
N GLN A 369 -16.26 20.41 14.62
CA GLN A 369 -16.56 19.06 15.09
C GLN A 369 -17.83 18.47 14.44
N SER A 370 -18.86 19.31 14.21
CA SER A 370 -20.10 18.94 13.52
C SER A 370 -19.96 18.68 12.01
N PHE A 371 -18.77 18.92 11.44
CA PHE A 371 -18.39 18.50 10.09
C PHE A 371 -17.61 17.17 10.14
N LEU A 372 -16.73 16.99 11.13
CA LEU A 372 -16.00 15.75 11.36
C LEU A 372 -16.94 14.58 11.70
N GLU A 373 -17.93 14.78 12.56
CA GLU A 373 -18.88 13.75 13.01
C GLU A 373 -19.82 13.23 11.91
N LYS A 374 -19.96 13.96 10.80
CA LYS A 374 -20.76 13.54 9.63
C LYS A 374 -20.01 12.58 8.71
N SER A 375 -18.68 12.49 8.82
CA SER A 375 -17.87 11.62 7.96
C SER A 375 -17.78 10.21 8.53
N THR A 376 -18.01 9.22 7.67
CA THR A 376 -17.68 7.82 7.94
C THR A 376 -16.20 7.50 7.70
N THR A 377 -15.43 8.44 7.14
CA THR A 377 -14.04 8.23 6.67
C THR A 377 -13.01 9.05 7.44
N THR A 378 -11.80 8.52 7.57
CA THR A 378 -10.63 9.14 8.21
C THR A 378 -9.77 9.96 7.22
N MET A 379 -10.23 10.19 5.99
CA MET A 379 -9.51 10.92 4.94
C MET A 379 -9.62 12.44 5.13
N TYR A 380 -9.09 12.96 6.25
CA TYR A 380 -9.30 14.35 6.65
C TYR A 380 -8.77 15.38 5.63
N GLY A 381 -7.70 15.08 4.88
CA GLY A 381 -7.22 15.93 3.80
C GLY A 381 -8.21 16.12 2.64
N LYS A 382 -9.07 15.13 2.36
CA LYS A 382 -10.19 15.25 1.41
C LYS A 382 -11.30 16.13 1.98
N MET A 383 -11.63 15.92 3.26
CA MET A 383 -12.61 16.75 3.98
C MET A 383 -12.19 18.23 4.05
N LEU A 384 -10.89 18.51 4.12
CA LEU A 384 -10.33 19.87 4.09
C LEU A 384 -10.54 20.56 2.73
N GLU A 385 -10.44 19.81 1.63
CA GLU A 385 -10.76 20.32 0.29
C GLU A 385 -12.26 20.62 0.16
N GLU A 386 -13.11 19.67 0.57
CA GLU A 386 -14.58 19.80 0.51
C GLU A 386 -15.11 20.97 1.35
N PHE A 387 -14.52 21.19 2.53
CA PHE A 387 -14.85 22.34 3.38
C PHE A 387 -14.33 23.67 2.82
N ALA A 388 -13.11 23.69 2.27
CA ALA A 388 -12.52 24.90 1.71
C ALA A 388 -13.16 25.34 0.39
N PHE A 389 -13.60 24.39 -0.44
CA PHE A 389 -14.10 24.62 -1.79
C PHE A 389 -15.49 23.97 -1.99
N PRO A 390 -16.52 24.44 -1.28
CA PRO A 390 -17.87 23.84 -1.33
C PRO A 390 -18.53 23.92 -2.71
N ASN A 391 -18.13 24.86 -3.56
CA ASN A 391 -18.57 24.99 -4.96
C ASN A 391 -17.61 24.31 -5.95
N GLY A 392 -16.59 23.59 -5.46
CA GLY A 392 -15.62 22.87 -6.27
C GLY A 392 -14.83 23.81 -7.20
N PRO A 393 -14.72 23.49 -8.51
CA PRO A 393 -13.93 24.27 -9.48
C PRO A 393 -14.22 25.77 -9.52
N SER A 394 -15.45 26.19 -9.22
CA SER A 394 -15.84 27.61 -9.21
C SER A 394 -15.10 28.42 -8.15
N ASP A 395 -14.80 27.84 -6.98
CA ASP A 395 -14.13 28.56 -5.87
C ASP A 395 -12.64 28.88 -6.14
N TYR A 396 -12.04 28.25 -7.17
CA TYR A 396 -10.65 28.46 -7.56
C TYR A 396 -10.48 28.67 -9.07
N ALA A 397 -11.54 29.03 -9.79
CA ALA A 397 -11.49 29.37 -11.22
C ALA A 397 -10.47 30.49 -11.48
N ASP A 398 -10.56 31.57 -10.69
CA ASP A 398 -9.70 32.75 -10.73
C ASP A 398 -8.35 32.60 -10.03
N TYR A 399 -7.96 31.39 -9.62
CA TYR A 399 -6.65 31.16 -8.98
C TYR A 399 -5.50 31.61 -9.90
N ARG A 400 -4.69 32.55 -9.41
CA ARG A 400 -3.48 33.05 -10.08
C ARG A 400 -2.22 32.54 -9.37
N PRO A 401 -1.33 31.82 -10.07
CA PRO A 401 -0.03 31.41 -9.52
C PRO A 401 0.96 32.61 -9.49
N PRO A 402 1.97 32.59 -8.61
CA PRO A 402 3.13 33.47 -8.69
C PRO A 402 3.87 33.35 -10.03
N ALA A 403 4.05 34.47 -10.75
CA ALA A 403 4.75 34.47 -12.03
C ALA A 403 6.25 34.22 -11.84
N THR A 404 6.89 34.94 -10.93
CA THR A 404 8.32 34.78 -10.60
C THR A 404 8.55 34.00 -9.30
N ARG A 405 9.78 33.52 -9.09
CA ARG A 405 10.19 33.00 -7.77
C ARG A 405 10.16 34.07 -6.69
N GLY A 406 10.37 35.34 -7.01
CA GLY A 406 10.29 36.43 -6.03
C GLY A 406 8.91 36.51 -5.38
N GLU A 407 7.86 36.37 -6.18
CA GLU A 407 6.47 36.30 -5.71
C GLU A 407 6.19 35.03 -4.87
N GLU A 408 6.78 33.87 -5.19
CA GLU A 408 6.68 32.66 -4.34
C GLU A 408 7.19 32.88 -2.91
N LEU A 409 8.13 33.83 -2.70
CA LEU A 409 8.70 34.13 -1.39
C LEU A 409 7.86 35.15 -0.60
N VAL A 410 6.92 35.84 -1.24
CA VAL A 410 6.02 36.77 -0.56
C VAL A 410 5.09 35.98 0.35
N LYS A 411 5.16 36.25 1.66
CA LYS A 411 4.29 35.60 2.65
C LYS A 411 2.83 35.87 2.32
N LEU A 412 2.04 34.81 2.13
CA LEU A 412 0.60 34.89 1.92
C LEU A 412 -0.04 35.36 3.24
N LYS A 413 -0.58 36.59 3.22
CA LYS A 413 -1.24 37.24 4.36
C LYS A 413 -2.75 37.21 4.18
N SER A 414 -3.49 36.99 5.26
CA SER A 414 -4.87 37.45 5.35
C SER A 414 -4.87 38.86 5.93
N GLU A 415 -5.40 39.83 5.18
CA GLU A 415 -5.61 41.19 5.69
C GLU A 415 -6.81 41.25 6.64
N ARG A 416 -7.85 40.44 6.37
CA ARG A 416 -9.07 40.36 7.18
C ARG A 416 -8.80 39.79 8.58
N TRP A 417 -7.94 38.78 8.68
CA TRP A 417 -7.72 38.03 9.92
C TRP A 417 -6.33 38.26 10.54
N GLY A 418 -5.39 38.87 9.82
CA GLY A 418 -4.05 39.25 10.32
C GLY A 418 -3.05 38.11 10.47
N TRP A 419 -3.37 36.89 10.03
CA TRP A 419 -2.42 35.77 9.99
C TRP A 419 -1.65 35.69 8.67
N SER A 420 -0.56 34.91 8.65
CA SER A 420 0.24 34.69 7.43
C SER A 420 1.05 33.39 7.45
N PHE A 421 1.26 32.87 6.24
CA PHE A 421 2.09 31.72 5.90
C PHE A 421 3.24 32.13 4.97
N GLY A 422 4.34 31.39 4.98
CA GLY A 422 5.45 31.56 4.04
C GLY A 422 5.88 30.22 3.46
N MET A 423 6.43 30.22 2.25
CA MET A 423 6.83 28.98 1.58
C MET A 423 8.02 28.30 2.29
N PRO A 424 8.00 26.97 2.50
CA PRO A 424 9.16 26.21 2.98
C PRO A 424 10.38 26.42 2.08
N PHE A 425 11.57 26.44 2.70
CA PHE A 425 12.84 26.61 2.01
C PHE A 425 12.85 27.80 1.02
N ALA A 426 12.31 28.95 1.45
CA ALA A 426 12.26 30.20 0.67
C ALA A 426 13.66 30.70 0.29
N GLU A 427 14.61 30.64 1.22
CA GLU A 427 15.96 31.18 1.12
C GLU A 427 16.90 30.39 0.18
N ASN A 428 16.47 29.23 -0.33
CA ASN A 428 17.33 28.35 -1.14
C ASN A 428 16.55 27.60 -2.25
N ARG A 429 17.29 26.86 -3.08
CA ARG A 429 16.73 25.95 -4.12
C ARG A 429 16.96 24.46 -3.78
N ARG A 430 17.13 24.11 -2.50
CA ARG A 430 17.33 22.72 -2.04
C ARG A 430 16.16 21.85 -2.52
N MET A 431 16.48 20.73 -3.15
CA MET A 431 15.52 19.79 -3.74
C MET A 431 14.96 18.82 -2.70
N GLU A 432 14.30 19.38 -1.70
CA GLU A 432 13.63 18.65 -0.63
C GLU A 432 12.28 19.30 -0.35
N PHE A 433 11.35 18.51 0.20
CA PHE A 433 10.07 18.98 0.70
C PHE A 433 10.08 19.08 2.22
N SER A 434 9.38 20.07 2.77
CA SER A 434 9.16 20.21 4.21
C SER A 434 7.79 20.82 4.44
N PHE A 435 7.02 20.27 5.38
CA PHE A 435 5.69 20.77 5.75
C PHE A 435 5.55 21.02 7.26
N SER A 436 6.42 20.43 8.08
CA SER A 436 6.38 20.54 9.54
C SER A 436 6.37 21.98 10.05
N GLY A 437 7.11 22.89 9.41
CA GLY A 437 7.12 24.32 9.73
C GLY A 437 5.80 25.03 9.44
N VAL A 438 5.14 24.69 8.33
CA VAL A 438 3.85 25.29 7.93
C VAL A 438 2.72 24.74 8.79
N THR A 439 2.72 23.42 9.08
CA THR A 439 1.77 22.81 10.03
C THR A 439 1.95 23.32 11.45
N THR A 440 3.19 23.54 11.91
CA THR A 440 3.46 24.18 13.21
C THR A 440 2.92 25.61 13.21
N ARG A 441 3.22 26.41 12.18
CA ARG A 441 2.70 27.78 12.07
C ARG A 441 1.16 27.83 12.07
N ALA A 442 0.50 26.91 11.35
CA ALA A 442 -0.95 26.78 11.35
C ALA A 442 -1.48 26.48 12.76
N ARG A 443 -0.85 25.53 13.45
CA ARG A 443 -1.18 25.16 14.83
C ARG A 443 -1.02 26.33 15.80
N ASP A 444 0.03 27.13 15.67
CA ASP A 444 0.27 28.30 16.53
C ASP A 444 -0.81 29.37 16.37
N ILE A 445 -1.21 29.68 15.13
CA ILE A 445 -2.28 30.66 14.85
C ILE A 445 -3.60 30.19 15.49
N TYR A 446 -3.98 28.93 15.25
CA TYR A 446 -5.19 28.32 15.79
C TYR A 446 -5.21 28.27 17.32
N LEU A 447 -4.11 27.82 17.94
CA LEU A 447 -4.02 27.74 19.41
C LEU A 447 -4.01 29.14 20.05
N ASN A 448 -3.46 30.15 19.40
CA ASN A 448 -3.48 31.53 19.93
C ASN A 448 -4.87 32.16 19.82
N ARG A 449 -5.62 31.93 18.72
CA ARG A 449 -7.06 32.29 18.62
C ARG A 449 -7.87 31.63 19.75
N ARG A 450 -7.70 30.32 19.94
CA ARG A 450 -8.40 29.57 20.99
C ARG A 450 -8.07 30.10 22.40
N LYS A 451 -6.80 30.36 22.72
CA LYS A 451 -6.38 30.95 24.00
C LYS A 451 -7.01 32.33 24.23
N GLN A 452 -7.10 33.18 23.20
CA GLN A 452 -7.72 34.50 23.31
C GLN A 452 -9.22 34.40 23.64
N TRP A 453 -9.92 33.43 23.07
CA TRP A 453 -11.33 33.15 23.34
C TRP A 453 -11.56 32.57 24.73
N GLU A 454 -10.76 31.57 25.13
CA GLU A 454 -10.82 30.98 26.48
C GLU A 454 -10.46 32.01 27.56
N ALA A 455 -9.51 32.91 27.30
CA ALA A 455 -9.16 34.02 28.20
C ALA A 455 -10.25 35.11 28.28
N ALA A 456 -11.12 35.23 27.27
CA ALA A 456 -12.31 36.08 27.31
C ALA A 456 -13.49 35.45 28.08
N GLY A 457 -13.30 34.28 28.70
CA GLY A 457 -14.33 33.54 29.44
C GLY A 457 -15.27 32.70 28.55
N ASN A 458 -15.04 32.68 27.23
CA ASN A 458 -15.87 31.93 26.29
C ASN A 458 -15.41 30.47 26.15
N SER A 459 -16.32 29.59 25.73
CA SER A 459 -16.06 28.17 25.49
C SER A 459 -16.49 27.73 24.08
N GLY A 460 -16.28 26.46 23.74
CA GLY A 460 -16.66 25.89 22.44
C GLY A 460 -15.81 26.37 21.25
N GLU A 461 -16.32 26.17 20.04
CA GLU A 461 -15.57 26.37 18.79
C GLU A 461 -15.64 27.81 18.21
N GLY A 462 -16.28 28.74 18.91
CA GLY A 462 -16.58 30.10 18.42
C GLY A 462 -15.38 31.03 18.20
N PHE A 463 -14.17 30.61 18.60
CA PHE A 463 -12.92 31.37 18.47
C PHE A 463 -12.44 31.61 17.04
N MET A 464 -13.06 30.96 16.04
CA MET A 464 -12.70 31.06 14.62
C MET A 464 -13.95 30.78 13.77
N SER A 465 -14.37 31.74 12.96
CA SER A 465 -15.56 31.63 12.11
C SER A 465 -15.36 30.63 10.96
N ASN A 466 -16.46 30.18 10.35
CA ASN A 466 -16.36 29.33 9.15
C ASN A 466 -15.63 30.06 8.00
N ASP A 467 -15.86 31.35 7.82
CA ASP A 467 -15.16 32.18 6.83
C ASP A 467 -13.65 32.23 7.09
N GLU A 468 -13.22 32.43 8.34
CA GLU A 468 -11.79 32.38 8.71
C GLU A 468 -11.22 30.98 8.47
N ARG A 469 -11.94 29.92 8.83
CA ARG A 469 -11.52 28.52 8.60
C ARG A 469 -11.39 28.21 7.10
N ILE A 470 -12.30 28.69 6.26
CA ILE A 470 -12.25 28.51 4.80
C ILE A 470 -11.05 29.26 4.20
N GLU A 471 -10.89 30.55 4.52
CA GLU A 471 -9.78 31.37 4.02
C GLU A 471 -8.42 30.79 4.44
N PHE A 472 -8.32 30.34 5.70
CA PHE A 472 -7.15 29.67 6.26
C PHE A 472 -6.86 28.34 5.56
N ALA A 473 -7.88 27.51 5.30
CA ALA A 473 -7.73 26.24 4.60
C ALA A 473 -7.23 26.45 3.15
N ARG A 474 -7.83 27.40 2.42
CA ARG A 474 -7.41 27.81 1.08
C ARG A 474 -5.95 28.28 1.06
N ALA A 475 -5.56 29.14 2.01
CA ALA A 475 -4.20 29.65 2.12
C ALA A 475 -3.17 28.56 2.50
N PHE A 476 -3.50 27.69 3.46
CA PHE A 476 -2.65 26.57 3.87
C PHE A 476 -2.39 25.61 2.70
N MET A 477 -3.44 25.20 1.98
CA MET A 477 -3.30 24.37 0.78
C MET A 477 -2.49 25.08 -0.31
N THR A 478 -2.73 26.38 -0.55
CA THR A 478 -1.98 27.18 -1.54
C THR A 478 -0.47 27.18 -1.27
N VAL A 479 -0.05 27.33 -0.01
CA VAL A 479 1.38 27.32 0.34
C VAL A 479 1.99 25.92 0.28
N CYS A 480 1.28 24.90 0.77
CA CYS A 480 1.76 23.52 0.72
C CYS A 480 1.87 22.99 -0.73
N PHE A 481 0.89 23.27 -1.59
CA PHE A 481 0.91 22.90 -3.01
C PHE A 481 1.83 23.80 -3.84
N GLY A 482 1.95 25.09 -3.51
CA GLY A 482 2.93 26.00 -4.11
C GLY A 482 4.36 25.54 -3.89
N HIS A 483 4.68 24.98 -2.71
CA HIS A 483 5.99 24.39 -2.44
C HIS A 483 6.28 23.17 -3.34
N LEU A 484 5.27 22.32 -3.57
CA LEU A 484 5.38 21.20 -4.52
C LEU A 484 5.70 21.71 -5.93
N ALA A 485 4.88 22.63 -6.44
CA ALA A 485 5.04 23.18 -7.78
C ALA A 485 6.38 23.91 -7.94
N SER A 486 6.80 24.70 -6.95
CA SER A 486 8.09 25.39 -6.91
C SER A 486 9.27 24.43 -7.16
N ARG A 487 9.32 23.27 -6.48
CA ARG A 487 10.40 22.29 -6.67
C ARG A 487 10.25 21.51 -7.98
N THR A 488 9.04 21.20 -8.43
CA THR A 488 8.82 20.59 -9.76
C THR A 488 9.31 21.50 -10.88
N ILE A 489 9.04 22.80 -10.83
CA ILE A 489 9.55 23.77 -11.82
C ILE A 489 11.08 23.87 -11.76
N ILE A 490 11.71 23.81 -10.57
CA ILE A 490 13.18 23.74 -10.45
C ILE A 490 13.73 22.48 -11.13
N ALA A 491 13.12 21.32 -10.91
CA ALA A 491 13.52 20.06 -11.53
C ALA A 491 13.41 20.09 -13.06
N LEU A 492 12.28 20.55 -13.60
CA LEU A 492 12.07 20.64 -15.06
C LEU A 492 13.05 21.63 -15.71
N GLN A 493 13.34 22.77 -15.07
CA GLN A 493 14.38 23.71 -15.51
C GLN A 493 15.77 23.05 -15.55
N GLU A 494 16.11 22.28 -14.53
CA GLU A 494 17.43 21.65 -14.40
C GLU A 494 17.63 20.48 -15.37
N LEU A 495 16.63 19.61 -15.56
CA LEU A 495 16.70 18.52 -16.54
C LEU A 495 16.81 19.07 -17.97
N ARG A 496 16.01 20.07 -18.34
CA ARG A 496 16.11 20.75 -19.64
C ARG A 496 17.50 21.36 -19.86
N ARG A 497 18.10 21.94 -18.82
CA ARG A 497 19.48 22.48 -18.85
C ARG A 497 20.53 21.37 -19.06
N GLN A 498 20.38 20.23 -18.40
CA GLN A 498 21.27 19.07 -18.55
C GLN A 498 21.18 18.47 -19.96
N GLN A 499 19.95 18.28 -20.49
CA GLN A 499 19.72 17.80 -21.86
C GLN A 499 20.41 18.72 -22.91
N GLN A 500 20.23 20.04 -22.79
CA GLN A 500 20.87 21.01 -23.70
C GLN A 500 22.41 20.92 -23.68
N GLN A 501 23.01 20.71 -22.50
CA GLN A 501 24.47 20.54 -22.38
C GLN A 501 24.96 19.21 -22.96
N GLN A 502 24.23 18.12 -22.78
CA GLN A 502 24.55 16.82 -23.38
C GLN A 502 24.48 16.87 -24.91
N GLN A 503 23.43 17.49 -25.47
CA GLN A 503 23.29 17.69 -26.92
C GLN A 503 24.44 18.54 -27.50
N GLN A 504 24.85 19.62 -26.82
CA GLN A 504 25.98 20.46 -27.24
C GLN A 504 27.32 19.69 -27.22
N GLN A 505 27.54 18.82 -26.22
CA GLN A 505 28.74 17.99 -26.15
C GLN A 505 28.77 16.91 -27.23
N GLN A 506 27.64 16.23 -27.49
CA GLN A 506 27.52 15.22 -28.54
C GLN A 506 27.75 15.81 -29.94
N GLN A 507 27.17 16.99 -30.22
CA GLN A 507 27.38 17.72 -31.50
C GLN A 507 28.84 18.18 -31.71
N GLN A 508 29.67 18.22 -30.66
CA GLN A 508 31.11 18.48 -30.76
C GLN A 508 31.96 17.22 -30.89
N GLN A 509 31.41 16.02 -30.67
CA GLN A 509 32.16 14.76 -30.62
C GLN A 509 31.86 13.80 -31.78
N GLU A 510 30.63 13.75 -32.32
CA GLU A 510 30.29 12.87 -33.45
C GLU A 510 29.54 13.60 -34.57
N ARG A 511 29.83 13.23 -35.83
CA ARG A 511 29.13 13.72 -37.03
C ARG A 511 28.14 12.72 -37.66
N GLU A 512 28.18 11.44 -37.28
CA GLU A 512 27.60 10.37 -38.12
C GLU A 512 26.58 9.43 -37.45
N ASN A 513 26.40 9.45 -36.12
CA ASN A 513 25.32 8.67 -35.47
C ASN A 513 24.05 9.50 -35.25
N GLN A 514 22.98 9.17 -35.97
CA GLN A 514 21.64 9.72 -35.76
C GLN A 514 20.95 9.06 -34.55
N SER A 515 21.44 9.33 -33.34
CA SER A 515 20.62 9.15 -32.14
C SER A 515 19.43 10.13 -32.21
N PRO A 516 18.20 9.71 -31.88
CA PRO A 516 17.07 10.64 -31.81
C PRO A 516 17.33 11.71 -30.74
N PRO A 517 16.87 12.96 -30.94
CA PRO A 517 17.07 14.02 -29.97
C PRO A 517 16.38 13.64 -28.64
N ALA A 518 17.11 13.77 -27.53
CA ALA A 518 16.56 13.47 -26.21
C ALA A 518 15.35 14.36 -25.93
N GLU A 519 14.16 13.75 -25.84
CA GLU A 519 12.89 14.47 -25.73
C GLU A 519 12.76 15.19 -24.39
N ASP A 520 12.20 16.41 -24.42
CA ASP A 520 11.78 17.11 -23.20
C ASP A 520 10.62 16.36 -22.54
N ILE A 521 10.43 16.52 -21.23
CA ILE A 521 9.41 15.79 -20.47
C ILE A 521 8.01 16.26 -20.88
N GLN A 522 7.23 15.38 -21.51
CA GLN A 522 5.88 15.69 -22.00
C GLN A 522 4.78 15.54 -20.92
N SER A 523 5.08 14.92 -19.78
CA SER A 523 4.05 14.59 -18.78
C SER A 523 4.54 14.70 -17.33
N LEU A 524 3.71 15.33 -16.50
CA LEU A 524 3.80 15.33 -15.05
C LEU A 524 2.63 14.51 -14.48
N ILE A 525 2.96 13.34 -13.94
CA ILE A 525 2.02 12.47 -13.24
C ILE A 525 1.80 12.97 -11.81
N ILE A 526 0.55 13.11 -11.36
CA ILE A 526 0.20 13.31 -9.95
C ILE A 526 -0.43 12.01 -9.42
N SER A 527 0.21 11.38 -8.43
CA SER A 527 -0.15 10.06 -7.89
C SER A 527 -0.22 10.05 -6.36
N GLY A 528 -0.77 8.98 -5.77
CA GLY A 528 -1.09 8.92 -4.34
C GLY A 528 -2.40 9.65 -3.97
N GLY A 529 -2.91 9.39 -2.77
CA GLY A 529 -4.25 9.84 -2.35
C GLY A 529 -4.48 11.36 -2.36
N VAL A 530 -3.44 12.18 -2.14
CA VAL A 530 -3.55 13.64 -2.25
C VAL A 530 -3.64 14.08 -3.72
N GLY A 531 -3.16 13.25 -4.67
CA GLY A 531 -3.35 13.42 -6.10
C GLY A 531 -4.82 13.31 -6.56
N ALA A 532 -5.74 12.89 -5.70
CA ALA A 532 -7.18 13.03 -5.96
C ALA A 532 -7.62 14.51 -5.97
N ASN A 533 -6.95 15.38 -5.20
CA ASN A 533 -7.30 16.78 -4.99
C ASN A 533 -7.32 17.59 -6.30
N GLN A 534 -8.40 18.33 -6.53
CA GLN A 534 -8.64 19.04 -7.78
C GLN A 534 -7.99 20.43 -7.78
N PHE A 535 -7.95 21.11 -6.63
CA PHE A 535 -7.22 22.38 -6.49
C PHE A 535 -5.72 22.21 -6.74
N LEU A 536 -5.12 21.11 -6.27
CA LEU A 536 -3.73 20.70 -6.55
C LEU A 536 -3.46 20.61 -8.07
N LYS A 537 -4.37 20.02 -8.84
CA LYS A 537 -4.23 19.87 -10.31
C LYS A 537 -4.35 21.21 -11.02
N LYS A 538 -5.34 22.03 -10.66
CA LYS A 538 -5.49 23.42 -11.15
C LYS A 538 -4.21 24.21 -10.88
N LEU A 539 -3.72 24.19 -9.65
CA LEU A 539 -2.51 24.89 -9.23
C LEU A 539 -1.30 24.40 -10.02
N PHE A 540 -1.08 23.09 -10.13
CA PHE A 540 0.03 22.53 -10.92
C PHE A 540 -0.01 22.95 -12.38
N ARG A 541 -1.18 22.89 -13.02
CA ARG A 541 -1.33 23.31 -14.41
C ARG A 541 -1.03 24.80 -14.57
N SER A 542 -1.61 25.65 -13.71
CA SER A 542 -1.35 27.10 -13.74
C SER A 542 0.13 27.44 -13.52
N TYR A 543 0.83 26.73 -12.62
CA TYR A 543 2.28 26.89 -12.45
C TYR A 543 3.08 26.44 -13.69
N LEU A 544 2.69 25.37 -14.38
CA LEU A 544 3.37 24.94 -15.61
C LEU A 544 3.16 25.94 -16.75
N ASP A 545 1.94 26.44 -16.92
CA ASP A 545 1.58 27.48 -17.91
C ASP A 545 2.44 28.74 -17.73
N ILE A 546 2.42 29.36 -16.54
CA ILE A 546 3.09 30.66 -16.33
C ILE A 546 4.62 30.57 -16.28
N ARG A 547 5.20 29.36 -16.22
CA ARG A 547 6.65 29.14 -16.02
C ARG A 547 7.36 28.53 -17.23
N GLY A 548 6.71 28.49 -18.40
CA GLY A 548 7.33 28.03 -19.65
C GLY A 548 7.33 26.51 -19.84
N PHE A 549 6.32 25.84 -19.29
CA PHE A 549 6.06 24.41 -19.44
C PHE A 549 4.59 24.09 -19.88
N PRO A 550 3.93 24.89 -20.76
CA PRO A 550 2.53 24.64 -21.14
C PRO A 550 2.34 23.36 -21.96
N HIS A 551 3.40 22.78 -22.52
CA HIS A 551 3.41 21.49 -23.21
C HIS A 551 3.42 20.29 -22.26
N VAL A 552 3.65 20.49 -20.96
CA VAL A 552 3.65 19.40 -19.97
C VAL A 552 2.21 19.07 -19.55
N ASP A 553 1.74 17.90 -19.96
CA ASP A 553 0.42 17.40 -19.56
C ASP A 553 0.41 17.01 -18.07
N VAL A 554 -0.63 17.45 -17.34
CA VAL A 554 -0.84 17.11 -15.93
C VAL A 554 -1.78 15.92 -15.85
N ILE A 555 -1.24 14.73 -15.62
CA ILE A 555 -1.97 13.46 -15.63
C ILE A 555 -2.19 12.97 -14.21
N ALA A 556 -3.44 12.85 -13.77
CA ALA A 556 -3.80 12.24 -12.49
C ALA A 556 -4.76 11.06 -12.74
N PRO A 557 -4.54 9.86 -12.16
CA PRO A 557 -5.49 8.74 -12.26
C PRO A 557 -6.90 9.12 -11.76
N PRO A 558 -7.94 8.33 -12.11
CA PRO A 558 -9.24 8.47 -11.46
C PRO A 558 -9.11 8.20 -9.95
N PRO A 559 -9.87 8.89 -9.07
CA PRO A 559 -9.61 8.86 -7.62
C PRO A 559 -9.52 7.47 -6.98
N TYR A 560 -10.30 6.49 -7.46
CA TYR A 560 -10.29 5.11 -6.96
C TYR A 560 -9.00 4.33 -7.27
N LEU A 561 -8.14 4.85 -8.17
CA LEU A 561 -6.80 4.33 -8.44
C LEU A 561 -5.69 5.18 -7.80
N CYS A 562 -5.99 6.40 -7.34
CA CYS A 562 -5.01 7.27 -6.65
C CYS A 562 -4.72 6.81 -5.21
N THR A 563 -5.71 6.22 -4.53
CA THR A 563 -5.52 5.57 -3.23
C THR A 563 -4.90 4.19 -3.40
N ASP A 564 -4.25 3.67 -2.36
CA ASP A 564 -3.61 2.36 -2.42
C ASP A 564 -4.62 1.26 -2.79
N ASN A 565 -4.25 0.38 -3.72
CA ASN A 565 -5.12 -0.67 -4.19
C ASN A 565 -4.30 -1.84 -4.79
N ALA A 566 -4.92 -2.99 -4.96
CA ALA A 566 -4.29 -4.14 -5.60
C ALA A 566 -4.23 -4.02 -7.13
N ALA A 567 -5.02 -3.16 -7.78
CA ALA A 567 -4.98 -3.01 -9.23
C ALA A 567 -3.69 -2.32 -9.73
N MET A 568 -3.18 -1.30 -9.04
CA MET A 568 -1.86 -0.72 -9.35
C MET A 568 -0.72 -1.74 -9.17
N ILE A 569 -0.80 -2.58 -8.13
CA ILE A 569 0.15 -3.67 -7.87
C ILE A 569 0.06 -4.72 -8.98
N GLY A 570 -1.14 -5.03 -9.44
CA GLY A 570 -1.38 -5.92 -10.58
C GLY A 570 -0.76 -5.38 -11.86
N TRP A 571 -1.00 -4.10 -12.18
CA TRP A 571 -0.47 -3.49 -13.40
C TRP A 571 1.06 -3.37 -13.42
N ALA A 572 1.67 -2.91 -12.32
CA ALA A 572 3.13 -2.91 -12.22
C ALA A 572 3.70 -4.34 -12.25
N GLY A 573 2.99 -5.31 -11.66
CA GLY A 573 3.28 -6.73 -11.82
C GLY A 573 3.26 -7.18 -13.28
N ILE A 574 2.31 -6.69 -14.10
CA ILE A 574 2.20 -7.01 -15.53
C ILE A 574 3.37 -6.41 -16.32
N GLU A 575 3.68 -5.12 -16.14
CA GLU A 575 4.81 -4.50 -16.84
C GLU A 575 6.15 -5.18 -16.48
N MET A 576 6.34 -5.57 -15.21
CA MET A 576 7.47 -6.40 -14.77
C MET A 576 7.46 -7.80 -15.39
N PHE A 577 6.29 -8.45 -15.46
CA PHE A 577 6.13 -9.80 -15.99
C PHE A 577 6.42 -9.86 -17.50
N GLU A 578 5.93 -8.89 -18.26
CA GLU A 578 6.18 -8.75 -19.69
C GLU A 578 7.66 -8.42 -19.98
N ALA A 579 8.31 -7.63 -19.13
CA ALA A 579 9.75 -7.38 -19.18
C ALA A 579 10.62 -8.58 -18.71
N GLY A 580 10.04 -9.76 -18.49
CA GLY A 580 10.77 -10.99 -18.19
C GLY A 580 11.14 -11.21 -16.72
N TRP A 581 10.77 -10.32 -15.80
CA TRP A 581 11.13 -10.40 -14.38
C TRP A 581 10.11 -11.20 -13.55
N ARG A 582 10.59 -12.10 -12.68
CA ARG A 582 9.81 -12.83 -11.66
C ARG A 582 10.55 -12.76 -10.32
N SER A 583 9.89 -13.04 -9.21
CA SER A 583 10.54 -13.15 -7.90
C SER A 583 10.69 -14.62 -7.48
N ASP A 584 11.82 -14.95 -6.89
CA ASP A 584 12.07 -16.24 -6.24
C ASP A 584 11.16 -16.42 -5.00
N LEU A 585 10.69 -17.64 -4.71
CA LEU A 585 9.85 -17.93 -3.53
C LEU A 585 10.55 -17.64 -2.18
N ARG A 586 11.88 -17.55 -2.17
CA ARG A 586 12.69 -17.09 -1.03
C ARG A 586 12.49 -15.61 -0.68
N CYS A 587 11.94 -14.81 -1.61
CA CYS A 587 11.82 -13.35 -1.46
C CYS A 587 11.17 -12.91 -0.14
N ARG A 588 11.70 -11.82 0.44
CA ARG A 588 11.35 -11.36 1.80
C ARG A 588 10.70 -9.98 1.80
N PRO A 589 9.87 -9.65 2.81
CA PRO A 589 9.24 -8.35 2.93
C PRO A 589 10.27 -7.27 3.25
N LEU A 590 10.38 -6.26 2.39
CA LEU A 590 11.40 -5.22 2.49
C LEU A 590 10.84 -4.02 3.23
N ARG A 591 11.43 -3.67 4.38
CA ARG A 591 10.96 -2.52 5.20
C ARG A 591 11.32 -1.20 4.55
N LYS A 592 12.60 -1.08 4.21
CA LYS A 592 13.16 -0.04 3.36
C LYS A 592 13.57 -0.75 2.07
N TRP A 593 13.22 -0.11 0.98
CA TRP A 593 13.52 -0.45 -0.41
C TRP A 593 13.27 0.87 -1.12
N THR A 594 14.28 1.47 -1.71
CA THR A 594 14.06 2.72 -2.43
C THR A 594 13.68 2.46 -3.88
N LEU A 595 13.10 3.48 -4.49
CA LEU A 595 12.80 3.49 -5.91
C LEU A 595 14.06 3.76 -6.75
N ASP A 596 15.06 4.44 -6.17
CA ASP A 596 16.19 5.01 -6.90
C ASP A 596 17.31 3.99 -7.20
N ALA A 597 17.55 3.74 -8.49
CA ALA A 597 18.60 2.83 -8.96
C ALA A 597 20.04 3.28 -8.61
N ARG A 598 20.27 4.56 -8.25
CA ARG A 598 21.59 5.07 -7.80
C ARG A 598 21.82 4.96 -6.29
N ALA A 599 20.83 4.51 -5.52
CA ALA A 599 20.97 4.33 -4.08
C ALA A 599 21.74 3.06 -3.71
N GLY A 600 22.31 3.04 -2.51
CA GLY A 600 23.14 1.92 -2.02
C GLY A 600 22.40 0.59 -1.72
N ASP A 601 21.09 0.51 -1.97
CA ASP A 601 20.33 -0.75 -1.98
C ASP A 601 20.01 -1.25 -3.40
N GLY A 602 20.37 -0.51 -4.45
CA GLY A 602 20.17 -0.88 -5.87
C GLY A 602 18.78 -0.57 -6.45
N GLY A 603 17.91 0.14 -5.72
CA GLY A 603 16.58 0.49 -6.22
C GLY A 603 15.69 -0.73 -6.52
N ILE A 604 14.87 -0.67 -7.59
CA ILE A 604 13.93 -1.75 -7.94
C ILE A 604 14.61 -3.11 -8.11
N LEU A 605 15.77 -3.17 -8.80
CA LEU A 605 16.49 -4.42 -9.08
C LEU A 605 17.49 -4.82 -7.98
N GLY A 606 17.68 -3.97 -6.97
CA GLY A 606 18.57 -4.20 -5.85
C GLY A 606 18.43 -5.51 -5.08
N PRO A 607 17.22 -6.08 -4.86
CA PRO A 607 17.07 -7.33 -4.12
C PRO A 607 17.45 -8.57 -4.96
N ASP A 608 18.38 -9.39 -4.45
CA ASP A 608 18.94 -10.57 -5.15
C ASP A 608 17.93 -11.65 -5.58
N ASP A 609 16.71 -11.62 -5.04
CA ASP A 609 15.64 -12.59 -5.34
C ASP A 609 14.93 -12.36 -6.70
N TRP A 610 15.49 -11.55 -7.61
CA TRP A 610 14.95 -11.33 -8.96
C TRP A 610 15.43 -12.40 -9.95
N LEU A 611 14.48 -13.02 -10.63
CA LEU A 611 14.72 -13.98 -11.72
C LEU A 611 14.38 -13.31 -13.05
N ASN A 612 15.33 -13.25 -13.98
CA ASN A 612 15.11 -12.78 -15.34
C ASN A 612 14.99 -13.98 -16.29
N ILE A 613 13.89 -14.07 -17.03
CA ILE A 613 13.60 -15.19 -17.94
C ILE A 613 14.04 -14.90 -19.39
N SER A 614 14.08 -13.63 -19.82
CA SER A 614 14.55 -13.30 -21.18
C SER A 614 16.04 -13.58 -21.36
N SER A 615 16.89 -13.27 -20.36
CA SER A 615 18.32 -13.60 -20.40
C SER A 615 18.64 -15.09 -20.24
N LEU A 616 17.66 -15.92 -19.86
CA LEU A 616 17.78 -17.39 -19.86
C LEU A 616 17.47 -18.02 -21.23
N ALA A 617 16.84 -17.29 -22.14
CA ALA A 617 16.60 -17.75 -23.51
C ALA A 617 17.82 -17.61 -24.44
N GLU A 618 18.77 -16.72 -24.10
CA GLU A 618 19.96 -16.42 -24.91
C GLU A 618 21.17 -17.32 -24.62
N LYS A 619 21.06 -18.26 -23.68
CA LYS A 619 22.09 -19.28 -23.43
C LYS A 619 21.74 -20.60 -24.14
N PRO A 620 22.53 -21.02 -25.16
CA PRO A 620 22.28 -22.26 -25.91
C PRO A 620 22.42 -23.53 -25.05
#